data_AF-A0A6J1FLL8-F1
#
_entry.id   AF-A0A6J1FLL8-F1
#
_cell.length_a   1.000
_cell.length_b   1.000
_cell.length_c   1.000
_cell.angle_alpha   90.00
_cell.angle_beta   90.00
_cell.angle_gamma   90.00
#
_symmetry.space_group_name_H-M   'P 1'
#
loop_
_entity.id
_entity.type
_entity.pdbx_description
1 polymer ?
#
loop_
_entity_poly.entity_id
_entity_poly.type
_entity_poly.pdbx_seq_one_letter_code
_entity_poly.pdbx_strand_id
1 'polypeptide(L)'
;MAMARSYTVFLLLLVSVLFFLTFSLQLGVAEPSLRPSDCKPRCEYRCSATSHKKPCMFYCQKCCATCLCVPPGTSGNKEVCPCYNDWKTKEGRPKCP
;
A
#
# COMPACT_ATOMS: atom_id res chain seq x y z
N MET A 1 -33.41 -39.41 2.25
CA MET A 1 -31.97 -39.16 2.52
C MET A 1 -31.29 -38.28 1.45
N ALA A 2 -31.76 -38.23 0.19
CA ALA A 2 -31.18 -37.37 -0.86
C ALA A 2 -31.39 -35.85 -0.62
N MET A 3 -32.53 -35.45 -0.05
CA MET A 3 -32.86 -34.04 0.20
C MET A 3 -31.90 -33.38 1.22
N ALA A 4 -31.62 -34.05 2.34
CA ALA A 4 -30.67 -33.56 3.36
C ALA A 4 -29.25 -33.38 2.80
N ARG A 5 -28.84 -34.28 1.89
CA ARG A 5 -27.54 -34.22 1.22
C ARG A 5 -27.45 -33.02 0.27
N SER A 6 -28.53 -32.72 -0.44
CA SER A 6 -28.66 -31.52 -1.29
C SER A 6 -28.57 -30.22 -0.47
N TYR A 7 -29.25 -30.15 0.68
CA TYR A 7 -29.17 -28.99 1.57
C TYR A 7 -27.78 -28.78 2.16
N THR A 8 -27.07 -29.85 2.54
CA THR A 8 -25.68 -29.74 2.98
C THR A 8 -24.75 -29.23 1.88
N VAL A 9 -24.92 -29.68 0.62
CA VAL A 9 -24.08 -29.19 -0.50
C VAL A 9 -24.36 -27.70 -0.76
N PHE A 10 -25.63 -27.30 -0.75
CA PHE A 10 -26.02 -25.91 -0.93
C PHE A 10 -25.47 -25.00 0.20
N LEU A 11 -25.56 -25.45 1.45
CA LEU A 11 -24.99 -24.75 2.60
C LEU A 11 -23.47 -24.61 2.50
N LEU A 12 -22.76 -25.65 2.08
CA LEU A 12 -21.30 -25.61 1.92
C LEU A 12 -20.87 -24.63 0.81
N LEU A 13 -21.59 -24.59 -0.31
CA LEU A 13 -21.33 -23.63 -1.38
C LEU A 13 -21.55 -22.19 -0.92
N LEU A 14 -22.66 -21.92 -0.22
CA LEU A 14 -22.93 -20.60 0.34
C LEU A 14 -21.83 -20.16 1.32
N VAL A 15 -21.37 -21.04 2.20
CA VAL A 15 -20.28 -20.74 3.14
C VAL A 15 -18.97 -20.43 2.40
N SER A 16 -18.63 -21.18 1.35
CA SER A 16 -17.42 -20.89 0.55
C SER A 16 -17.50 -19.53 -0.15
N VAL A 17 -18.65 -19.15 -0.73
CA VAL A 17 -18.83 -17.85 -1.40
C VAL A 17 -18.73 -16.71 -0.40
N LEU A 18 -19.36 -16.85 0.77
CA LEU A 18 -19.27 -15.85 1.84
C LEU A 18 -17.83 -15.69 2.36
N PHE A 19 -17.06 -16.78 2.44
CA PHE A 19 -15.64 -16.72 2.82
C PHE A 19 -14.79 -15.98 1.77
N PHE A 20 -14.98 -16.23 0.48
CA PHE A 20 -14.25 -15.51 -0.58
C PHE A 20 -14.61 -14.01 -0.62
N LEU A 21 -15.88 -13.67 -0.41
CA LEU A 21 -16.34 -12.27 -0.36
C LEU A 21 -15.74 -11.51 0.84
N THR A 22 -15.71 -12.14 2.01
CA THR A 22 -15.11 -11.53 3.22
C THR A 22 -13.59 -11.38 3.10
N PHE A 23 -12.89 -12.36 2.53
CA PHE A 23 -11.45 -12.27 2.25
C PHE A 23 -11.12 -11.12 1.29
N SER A 24 -11.92 -10.95 0.24
CA SER A 24 -11.74 -9.87 -0.74
C SER A 24 -11.95 -8.49 -0.11
N LEU A 25 -12.87 -8.36 0.85
CA LEU A 25 -13.11 -7.11 1.58
C LEU A 25 -11.92 -6.72 2.46
N GLN A 26 -11.23 -7.70 3.05
CA GLN A 26 -10.04 -7.46 3.88
C GLN A 26 -8.79 -7.07 3.06
N LEU A 27 -8.78 -7.39 1.76
CA LEU A 27 -7.77 -6.99 0.78
C LEU A 27 -8.04 -5.62 0.15
N GLY A 28 -9.13 -4.94 0.54
CA GLY A 28 -9.26 -3.51 0.36
C GLY A 28 -8.23 -2.82 1.24
N VAL A 29 -6.98 -2.72 0.73
CA VAL A 29 -5.83 -2.12 1.39
C VAL A 29 -6.24 -0.74 1.89
N ALA A 30 -6.58 -0.67 3.18
CA ALA A 30 -6.55 0.57 3.91
C ALA A 30 -5.07 0.95 4.00
N GLU A 31 -4.54 1.54 2.92
CA GLU A 31 -3.26 2.24 2.95
C GLU A 31 -3.35 3.14 4.19
N PRO A 32 -2.44 3.02 5.17
CA PRO A 32 -2.39 3.93 6.28
C PRO A 32 -2.09 5.32 5.70
N SER A 33 -3.17 6.05 5.41
CA SER A 33 -3.13 7.35 4.79
C SER A 33 -2.59 8.34 5.82
N LEU A 34 -1.31 8.67 5.68
CA LEU A 34 -0.66 9.72 6.45
C LEU A 34 -1.42 11.03 6.24
N ARG A 35 -1.51 11.85 7.27
CA ARG A 35 -1.91 13.24 7.04
C ARG A 35 -0.75 13.96 6.36
N PRO A 36 -1.01 15.00 5.55
CA PRO A 36 0.07 15.82 4.96
C PRO A 36 1.05 16.37 6.00
N SER A 37 0.59 16.63 7.24
CA SER A 37 1.43 17.05 8.37
C SER A 37 2.47 16.00 8.78
N ASP A 38 2.19 14.72 8.56
CA ASP A 38 3.02 13.60 9.02
C ASP A 38 4.11 13.23 8.00
N CYS A 39 4.06 13.83 6.80
CA CYS A 39 5.02 13.58 5.73
C CYS A 39 6.45 14.02 6.11
N LYS A 40 6.59 15.18 6.77
CA LYS A 40 7.92 15.73 7.11
C LYS A 40 8.76 14.77 7.96
N PRO A 41 8.31 14.32 9.15
CA PRO A 41 9.11 13.42 9.98
C PRO A 41 9.36 12.06 9.31
N ARG A 42 8.40 11.54 8.54
CA ARG A 42 8.58 10.29 7.77
C ARG A 42 9.67 10.42 6.72
N CYS A 43 9.69 11.54 5.98
CA CYS A 43 10.72 11.82 5.00
C CYS A 43 12.09 12.10 5.64
N GLU A 44 12.14 12.65 6.85
CA GLU A 44 13.40 12.86 7.61
C GLU A 44 14.08 11.54 7.90
N TYR A 45 13.31 10.56 8.37
CA TYR A 45 13.81 9.22 8.53
C TYR A 45 14.20 8.57 7.20
N ARG A 46 13.32 8.61 6.18
CA ARG A 46 13.58 8.00 4.86
C ARG A 46 14.88 8.52 4.23
N CYS A 47 15.14 9.81 4.34
CA CYS A 47 16.32 10.47 3.79
C CYS A 47 17.52 10.50 4.75
N SER A 48 17.47 9.85 5.91
CA SER A 48 18.50 9.94 6.97
C SER A 48 19.84 9.27 6.60
N ALA A 49 19.87 8.31 5.67
CA ALA A 49 21.10 7.63 5.25
C ALA A 49 21.77 8.21 3.98
N THR A 50 21.04 8.96 3.14
CA THR A 50 21.60 9.49 1.88
C THR A 50 22.48 10.73 2.10
N SER A 51 23.54 10.91 1.32
CA SER A 51 24.30 12.17 1.26
C SER A 51 23.53 13.28 0.54
N HIS A 52 22.62 12.92 -0.38
CA HIS A 52 21.81 13.83 -1.17
C HIS A 52 20.52 14.25 -0.44
N LYS A 53 20.66 14.81 0.77
CA LYS A 53 19.54 15.17 1.67
C LYS A 53 18.49 16.07 1.01
N LYS A 54 18.92 17.17 0.40
CA LYS A 54 18.04 18.20 -0.19
C LYS A 54 17.13 17.63 -1.29
N PRO A 55 17.64 16.98 -2.36
CA PRO A 55 16.78 16.40 -3.39
C PRO A 55 15.95 15.23 -2.87
N CYS A 56 16.49 14.38 -1.98
CA CYS A 56 15.70 13.30 -1.38
C CYS A 56 14.47 13.86 -0.65
N MET A 57 14.66 14.90 0.18
CA MET A 57 13.57 15.55 0.89
C MET A 57 12.51 16.11 -0.05
N PHE A 58 12.94 16.85 -1.07
CA PHE A 58 12.05 17.47 -2.03
C PHE A 58 11.14 16.44 -2.72
N TYR A 59 11.73 15.35 -3.23
CA TYR A 59 10.95 14.31 -3.90
C TYR A 59 10.11 13.49 -2.91
N CYS A 60 10.65 13.15 -1.73
CA CYS A 60 9.90 12.40 -0.72
C CYS A 60 8.63 13.16 -0.29
N GLN A 61 8.76 14.45 0.04
CA GLN A 61 7.61 15.26 0.45
C GLN A 61 6.60 15.43 -0.67
N LYS A 62 7.06 15.60 -1.92
CA LYS A 62 6.17 15.67 -3.08
C LYS A 62 5.38 14.38 -3.27
N CYS A 63 6.05 13.23 -3.19
CA CYS A 63 5.40 11.93 -3.32
C CYS A 63 4.46 11.65 -2.14
N CYS A 64 4.86 12.00 -0.91
CA CYS A 64 4.02 11.84 0.27
C CYS A 64 2.78 12.74 0.23
N ALA A 65 2.89 13.99 -0.23
CA ALA A 65 1.74 14.88 -0.34
C ALA A 65 0.68 14.38 -1.34
N THR A 66 1.08 13.62 -2.36
CA THR A 66 0.14 13.01 -3.31
C THR A 66 -0.35 11.64 -2.87
N CYS A 67 0.55 10.78 -2.43
CA CYS A 67 0.23 9.38 -2.14
C CYS A 67 -0.16 9.13 -0.68
N LEU A 68 0.08 10.10 0.21
CA LEU A 68 -0.15 10.00 1.65
C LEU A 68 0.48 8.75 2.30
N CYS A 69 1.61 8.30 1.74
CA CYS A 69 2.35 7.12 2.21
C CYS A 69 3.86 7.35 2.05
N VAL A 70 4.66 6.86 3.00
CA VAL A 70 6.13 6.82 2.93
C VAL A 70 6.58 5.43 3.35
N PRO A 71 7.33 4.69 2.51
CA PRO A 71 7.72 3.33 2.85
C PRO A 71 8.69 3.25 4.04
N PRO A 72 8.66 2.16 4.82
CA PRO A 72 9.55 1.98 5.96
C PRO A 72 11.02 1.80 5.55
N GLY A 73 11.94 2.15 6.45
CA GLY A 73 13.37 2.12 6.22
C GLY A 73 13.88 3.32 5.40
N THR A 74 15.19 3.35 5.15
CA THR A 74 15.87 4.44 4.41
C THR A 74 16.01 4.17 2.91
N SER A 75 15.68 2.95 2.47
CA SER A 75 15.75 2.50 1.07
C SER A 75 14.87 1.27 0.87
N GLY A 76 14.43 1.01 -0.36
CA GLY A 76 13.62 -0.18 -0.69
C GLY A 76 12.19 -0.13 -0.13
N ASN A 77 11.54 -1.30 -0.02
CA ASN A 77 10.17 -1.48 0.50
C ASN A 77 9.10 -0.65 -0.22
N LYS A 78 9.35 -0.23 -1.47
CA LYS A 78 8.46 0.71 -2.17
C LYS A 78 7.11 0.06 -2.49
N GLU A 79 7.08 -1.26 -2.68
CA GLU A 79 5.88 -2.08 -2.86
C GLU A 79 4.86 -1.96 -1.72
N VAL A 80 5.29 -1.52 -0.53
CA VAL A 80 4.40 -1.24 0.61
C VAL A 80 3.52 -0.02 0.36
N CYS A 81 3.95 0.93 -0.47
CA CYS A 81 3.18 2.12 -0.86
C CYS A 81 3.08 2.16 -2.40
N PRO A 82 2.09 1.50 -3.03
CA PRO A 82 2.00 1.36 -4.50
C PRO A 82 2.07 2.70 -5.23
N CYS A 83 1.31 3.71 -4.80
CA CYS A 83 1.35 5.06 -5.39
C CYS A 83 2.77 5.67 -5.33
N TYR A 84 3.48 5.52 -4.22
CA TYR A 84 4.85 6.03 -4.06
C TYR A 84 5.83 5.30 -4.99
N ASN A 85 5.64 4.00 -5.19
CA ASN A 85 6.46 3.18 -6.07
C ASN A 85 6.22 3.48 -7.56
N ASP A 86 4.96 3.68 -7.93
CA ASP A 86 4.52 3.82 -9.32
C ASP A 86 4.80 5.21 -9.89
N TRP A 87 5.17 6.17 -9.04
CA TRP A 87 5.66 7.47 -9.47
C TRP A 87 7.01 7.35 -10.18
N LYS A 88 6.94 7.39 -11.53
CA LYS A 88 8.11 7.38 -12.41
C LYS A 88 8.38 8.73 -13.06
N THR A 89 9.61 8.93 -13.52
CA THR A 89 9.97 10.02 -14.45
C THR A 89 9.46 9.71 -15.86
N LYS A 90 9.57 10.67 -16.79
CA LYS A 90 9.22 10.45 -18.20
C LYS A 90 10.05 9.32 -18.86
N GLU A 91 11.23 9.04 -18.31
CA GLU A 91 12.15 7.99 -18.74
C GLU A 91 11.85 6.64 -18.07
N GLY A 92 10.80 6.54 -17.26
CA GLY A 92 10.42 5.31 -16.54
C GLY A 92 11.21 5.03 -15.26
N ARG A 93 12.15 5.90 -14.88
CA ARG A 93 12.95 5.72 -13.65
C ARG A 93 12.14 6.07 -12.39
N PRO A 94 12.44 5.46 -11.23
CA PRO A 94 11.80 5.83 -9.97
C PRO A 94 11.99 7.33 -9.67
N LYS A 95 10.89 8.03 -9.38
CA LYS A 95 10.91 9.46 -9.06
C LYS A 95 11.01 9.71 -7.55
N CYS A 96 10.41 8.83 -6.76
CA CYS A 96 10.41 8.93 -5.30
C CYS A 96 11.58 8.14 -4.69
N PRO A 97 12.21 8.64 -3.60
CA PRO A 97 13.41 8.03 -3.02
C PRO A 97 13.22 6.62 -2.43
#